data_AF-A0A2E4QUV6-F1
#
_entry.id   AF-A0A2E4QUV6-F1
#
_cell.length_a   1.000
_cell.length_b   1.000
_cell.length_c   1.000
_cell.angle_alpha   90.00
_cell.angle_beta   90.00
_cell.angle_gamma   90.00
#
_symmetry.space_group_name_H-M   'P 1'
#
loop_
_entity.id
_entity.type
_entity.pdbx_description
1 polymer ?
#
loop_
_entity_poly.entity_id
_entity_poly.type
_entity_poly.pdbx_seq_one_letter_code
_entity_poly.pdbx_strand_id
1 'polypeptide(L)'
;MTAFYTETFEAADTALDVIEQCLTSSDWSSERGEGSTLHCAAPTRWGECGGMFAWRDNPNAVHFTLSAELRAPGVRQLEIVRLLSLVNERLWLGHFEYWSHEGVVMFRHTLPMLDRPGPEPGEIVALITAATEAVDRFLPAFNFVVWAGKSAEDAVEASLFDTCGEA
;
A
#
# COMPACT_ATOMS: atom_id res chain seq x y z
N MET A 1 33.39 0.08 -12.45
CA MET A 1 32.47 0.69 -11.48
C MET A 1 31.34 1.46 -12.19
N THR A 2 31.62 2.15 -13.31
CA THR A 2 30.61 2.91 -14.07
C THR A 2 29.59 2.06 -14.84
N ALA A 3 30.00 0.99 -15.52
CA ALA A 3 29.09 0.17 -16.34
C ALA A 3 27.97 -0.52 -15.54
N PHE A 4 28.32 -1.14 -14.40
CA PHE A 4 27.34 -1.74 -13.49
C PHE A 4 26.30 -0.74 -12.97
N TYR A 5 26.72 0.51 -12.69
CA TYR A 5 25.83 1.55 -12.19
C TYR A 5 24.86 2.07 -13.26
N THR A 6 25.32 2.13 -14.52
CA THR A 6 24.47 2.49 -15.66
C THR A 6 23.43 1.41 -15.94
N GLU A 7 23.80 0.13 -15.93
CA GLU A 7 22.87 -0.99 -16.14
C GLU A 7 21.78 -1.06 -15.04
N THR A 8 22.13 -0.81 -13.78
CA THR A 8 21.14 -0.76 -12.69
C THR A 8 20.15 0.39 -12.82
N PHE A 9 20.62 1.55 -13.28
CA PHE A 9 19.75 2.72 -13.46
C PHE A 9 18.77 2.52 -14.62
N GLU A 10 19.23 1.96 -15.74
CA GLU A 10 18.36 1.61 -16.88
C GLU A 10 17.31 0.54 -16.52
N ALA A 11 17.68 -0.45 -15.71
CA ALA A 11 16.74 -1.45 -15.22
C ALA A 11 15.65 -0.83 -14.31
N ALA A 12 16.04 0.05 -13.39
CA ALA A 12 15.10 0.75 -12.52
C ALA A 12 14.12 1.63 -13.31
N ASP A 13 14.60 2.40 -14.29
CA ASP A 13 13.74 3.24 -15.13
C ASP A 13 12.75 2.39 -15.95
N THR A 14 13.23 1.30 -16.55
CA THR A 14 12.38 0.36 -17.31
C THR A 14 11.33 -0.30 -16.44
N ALA A 15 11.69 -0.72 -15.22
CA ALA A 15 10.74 -1.32 -14.28
C ALA A 15 9.64 -0.34 -13.87
N LEU A 16 10.01 0.92 -13.61
CA LEU A 16 9.05 1.96 -13.28
C LEU A 16 8.18 2.35 -14.48
N ASP A 17 8.66 2.26 -15.73
CA ASP A 17 7.84 2.50 -16.94
C ASP A 17 6.67 1.51 -17.01
N VAL A 18 6.95 0.23 -16.73
CA VAL A 18 5.93 -0.81 -16.66
C VAL A 18 4.89 -0.49 -15.58
N ILE A 19 5.35 -0.04 -14.42
CA ILE A 19 4.46 0.34 -13.31
C ILE A 19 3.57 1.53 -13.70
N GLU A 20 4.14 2.60 -14.26
CA GLU A 20 3.39 3.78 -14.71
C GLU A 20 2.33 3.43 -15.74
N GLN A 21 2.63 2.54 -16.68
CA GLN A 21 1.66 2.10 -17.67
C GLN A 21 0.49 1.36 -17.02
N CYS A 22 0.75 0.52 -16.02
CA CYS A 22 -0.30 -0.17 -15.26
C CYS A 22 -1.16 0.80 -14.44
N LEU A 23 -0.53 1.79 -13.80
CA LEU A 23 -1.22 2.84 -13.03
C LEU A 23 -2.12 3.68 -13.94
N THR A 24 -1.60 4.11 -15.09
CA THR A 24 -2.37 4.86 -16.11
C THR A 24 -3.56 4.04 -16.60
N SER A 25 -3.37 2.74 -16.84
CA SER A 25 -4.44 1.85 -17.28
C SER A 25 -5.50 1.57 -16.20
N SER A 26 -5.19 1.90 -14.95
CA SER A 26 -6.08 1.75 -13.80
C SER A 26 -6.64 3.08 -13.30
N ASP A 27 -6.46 4.17 -14.06
CA ASP A 27 -6.86 5.54 -13.74
C ASP A 27 -6.20 6.12 -12.46
N TRP A 28 -4.99 5.66 -12.11
CA TRP A 28 -4.20 6.26 -11.03
C TRP A 28 -3.29 7.35 -11.60
N SER A 29 -3.21 8.48 -10.90
CA SER A 29 -2.20 9.50 -11.21
C SER A 29 -0.84 9.04 -10.68
N SER A 30 0.24 9.42 -11.37
CA SER A 30 1.60 9.11 -10.92
C SER A 30 2.63 10.15 -11.36
N GLU A 31 3.71 10.27 -10.58
CA GLU A 31 4.82 11.19 -10.80
C GLU A 31 6.14 10.54 -10.36
N ARG A 32 7.16 10.61 -11.23
CA ARG A 32 8.51 10.12 -10.91
C ARG A 32 9.11 10.96 -9.78
N GLY A 33 9.62 10.27 -8.77
CA GLY A 33 10.36 10.88 -7.67
C GLY A 33 11.87 10.69 -7.81
N GLU A 34 12.60 11.21 -6.82
CA GLU A 34 14.03 10.97 -6.70
C GLU A 34 14.33 9.52 -6.27
N GLY A 35 15.50 9.00 -6.65
CA GLY A 35 16.00 7.72 -6.13
C GLY A 35 15.22 6.50 -6.60
N SER A 36 14.84 6.47 -7.89
CA SER A 36 14.09 5.37 -8.50
C SER A 36 12.76 5.08 -7.78
N THR A 37 12.04 6.17 -7.50
CA THR A 37 10.71 6.12 -6.90
C THR A 37 9.65 6.63 -7.86
N LEU A 38 8.42 6.19 -7.65
CA LEU A 38 7.24 6.63 -8.36
C LEU A 38 6.13 6.87 -7.33
N HIS A 39 5.74 8.12 -7.17
CA HIS A 39 4.59 8.49 -6.34
C HIS A 39 3.32 8.31 -7.15
N CYS A 40 2.25 7.86 -6.50
CA CYS A 40 0.96 7.68 -7.15
C CYS A 40 -0.20 8.03 -6.23
N ALA A 41 -1.38 8.24 -6.80
CA ALA A 41 -2.59 8.49 -6.05
C ALA A 41 -3.67 7.49 -6.49
N ALA A 42 -4.15 6.71 -5.52
CA ALA A 42 -5.12 5.66 -5.73
C ALA A 42 -6.54 6.17 -5.43
N PRO A 43 -7.48 6.09 -6.37
CA PRO A 43 -8.89 6.22 -6.04
C PRO A 43 -9.33 5.03 -5.18
N THR A 44 -10.01 5.33 -4.08
CA THR A 44 -10.56 4.36 -3.12
C THR A 44 -12.01 4.74 -2.79
N ARG A 45 -12.77 3.84 -2.17
CA ARG A 45 -14.14 4.14 -1.68
C ARG A 45 -14.16 5.29 -0.67
N TRP A 46 -13.04 5.55 0.00
CA TRP A 46 -12.90 6.53 1.08
C TRP A 46 -12.21 7.82 0.63
N GLY A 47 -12.05 8.04 -0.67
CA GLY A 47 -11.33 9.17 -1.26
C GLY A 47 -10.05 8.74 -1.95
N GLU A 48 -9.03 9.57 -1.93
CA GLU A 48 -7.74 9.27 -2.56
C GLU A 48 -6.71 8.84 -1.50
N CYS A 49 -5.96 7.78 -1.77
CA CYS A 49 -4.86 7.32 -0.94
C CYS A 49 -3.52 7.52 -1.66
N GLY A 50 -2.52 8.04 -0.93
CA GLY A 50 -1.19 8.27 -1.48
C GLY A 50 -0.39 6.98 -1.52
N GLY A 51 0.17 6.63 -2.68
CA GLY A 51 0.99 5.45 -2.91
C GLY A 51 2.41 5.78 -3.34
N MET A 52 3.31 4.82 -3.18
CA MET A 52 4.69 4.94 -3.64
C MET A 52 5.23 3.57 -4.04
N PHE A 53 5.79 3.50 -5.24
CA PHE A 53 6.69 2.43 -5.65
C PHE A 53 8.14 2.89 -5.49
N ALA A 54 9.00 1.98 -5.06
CA ALA A 54 10.43 2.24 -4.97
C ALA A 54 11.21 1.00 -5.42
N TRP A 55 12.04 1.17 -6.46
CA TRP A 55 13.02 0.17 -6.85
C TRP A 55 14.16 0.15 -5.83
N ARG A 56 14.63 -1.05 -5.47
CA ARG A 56 15.75 -1.29 -4.58
C ARG A 56 16.71 -2.26 -5.26
N ASP A 57 18.00 -1.96 -5.25
CA ASP A 57 19.02 -2.85 -5.82
C ASP A 57 19.49 -3.91 -4.83
N ASN A 58 19.44 -3.63 -3.51
CA ASN A 58 19.94 -4.54 -2.49
C ASN A 58 19.09 -4.54 -1.21
N PRO A 59 18.26 -5.59 -0.98
CA PRO A 59 17.99 -6.68 -1.92
C PRO A 59 17.23 -6.16 -3.14
N ASN A 60 17.41 -6.84 -4.28
CA ASN A 60 16.77 -6.44 -5.53
C ASN A 60 15.25 -6.68 -5.45
N ALA A 61 14.47 -5.60 -5.41
CA ALA A 61 13.04 -5.64 -5.15
C ALA A 61 12.33 -4.36 -5.58
N VAL A 62 11.02 -4.47 -5.80
CA VAL A 62 10.10 -3.33 -5.86
C VAL A 62 9.31 -3.28 -4.57
N HIS A 63 9.46 -2.20 -3.81
CA HIS A 63 8.60 -1.92 -2.67
C HIS A 63 7.39 -1.12 -3.13
N PHE A 64 6.23 -1.45 -2.58
CA PHE A 64 5.01 -0.66 -2.74
C PHE A 64 4.41 -0.35 -1.38
N THR A 65 3.95 0.89 -1.24
CA THR A 65 3.14 1.33 -0.11
C THR A 65 1.90 2.07 -0.61
N LEU A 66 0.77 1.88 0.06
CA LEU A 66 -0.43 2.70 -0.09
C LEU A 66 -0.86 3.18 1.29
N SER A 67 -0.95 4.49 1.48
CA SER A 67 -1.03 5.15 2.79
C SER A 67 -2.32 5.95 2.96
N ALA A 68 -2.85 5.93 4.19
CA ALA A 68 -4.00 6.70 4.61
C ALA A 68 -3.76 7.30 6.00
N GLU A 69 -4.13 8.57 6.18
CA GLU A 69 -3.98 9.28 7.45
C GLU A 69 -5.11 8.96 8.43
N LEU A 70 -4.76 8.63 9.68
CA LEU A 70 -5.67 8.47 10.80
C LEU A 70 -5.56 9.71 11.71
N ARG A 71 -6.25 10.80 11.33
CA ARG A 71 -6.14 12.12 11.99
C ARG A 71 -6.83 12.21 13.35
N ALA A 72 -6.42 11.45 14.37
CA ALA A 72 -7.11 11.50 15.67
C ALA A 72 -6.23 11.80 16.89
N PRO A 73 -6.75 12.56 17.86
CA PRO A 73 -6.08 12.80 19.14
C PRO A 73 -6.15 11.56 20.05
N GLY A 74 -5.06 11.26 20.76
CA GLY A 74 -5.05 10.21 21.79
C GLY A 74 -5.13 8.78 21.24
N VAL A 75 -4.33 8.49 20.21
CA VAL A 75 -4.38 7.20 19.51
C VAL A 75 -4.19 6.00 20.45
N ARG A 76 -5.12 5.05 20.37
CA ARG A 76 -5.07 3.76 21.07
C ARG A 76 -4.09 2.79 20.41
N GLN A 77 -2.79 3.10 20.48
CA GLN A 77 -1.73 2.35 19.78
C GLN A 77 -1.77 0.84 20.03
N LEU A 78 -1.97 0.42 21.29
CA LEU A 78 -2.11 -1.00 21.65
C LEU A 78 -3.29 -1.67 20.93
N GLU A 79 -4.39 -0.96 20.75
CA GLU A 79 -5.56 -1.46 20.04
C GLU A 79 -5.30 -1.55 18.54
N ILE A 80 -4.59 -0.57 17.96
CA ILE A 80 -4.17 -0.64 16.56
C ILE A 80 -3.25 -1.84 16.31
N VAL A 81 -2.31 -2.14 17.21
CA VAL A 81 -1.43 -3.32 17.05
C VAL A 81 -2.23 -4.63 17.03
N ARG A 82 -3.26 -4.74 17.88
CA ARG A 82 -4.18 -5.89 17.85
C ARG A 82 -4.96 -5.93 16.54
N LEU A 83 -5.51 -4.79 16.12
CA LEU A 83 -6.25 -4.66 14.87
C LEU A 83 -5.38 -5.06 13.67
N LEU A 84 -4.13 -4.62 13.61
CA LEU A 84 -3.17 -5.00 12.56
C LEU A 84 -3.01 -6.52 12.48
N SER A 85 -2.92 -7.21 13.62
CA SER A 85 -2.81 -8.67 13.64
C SER A 85 -4.06 -9.32 13.03
N LEU A 86 -5.25 -8.90 13.45
CA LEU A 86 -6.52 -9.44 12.94
C LEU A 86 -6.73 -9.15 11.45
N VAL A 87 -6.42 -7.93 11.01
CA VAL A 87 -6.57 -7.54 9.61
C VAL A 87 -5.57 -8.29 8.73
N ASN A 88 -4.29 -8.37 9.14
CA ASN A 88 -3.24 -8.98 8.34
C ASN A 88 -3.45 -10.49 8.14
N GLU A 89 -4.05 -11.19 9.12
CA GLU A 89 -4.48 -12.60 8.94
C GLU A 89 -5.51 -12.80 7.81
N ARG A 90 -6.19 -11.73 7.38
CA ARG A 90 -7.23 -11.75 6.33
C ARG A 90 -6.73 -11.26 4.98
N LEU A 91 -5.47 -10.85 4.88
CA LEU A 91 -4.85 -10.41 3.63
C LEU A 91 -4.18 -11.58 2.92
N TRP A 92 -4.40 -11.68 1.62
CA TRP A 92 -3.63 -12.58 0.77
C TRP A 92 -2.26 -11.97 0.44
N LEU A 93 -2.25 -10.73 -0.05
CA LEU A 93 -1.04 -10.01 -0.44
C LEU A 93 -0.77 -8.87 0.53
N GLY A 94 0.51 -8.71 0.88
CA GLY A 94 0.98 -7.58 1.67
C GLY A 94 0.47 -7.60 3.11
N HIS A 95 0.67 -6.48 3.80
CA HIS A 95 0.27 -6.30 5.18
C HIS A 95 0.08 -4.83 5.48
N PHE A 96 -0.74 -4.53 6.50
CA PHE A 96 -0.78 -3.20 7.07
C PHE A 96 0.34 -3.00 8.10
N GLU A 97 0.89 -1.79 8.09
CA GLU A 97 1.75 -1.22 9.12
C GLU A 97 1.12 0.07 9.66
N TYR A 98 1.48 0.45 10.88
CA TYR A 98 1.06 1.72 11.47
C TYR A 98 2.27 2.54 11.89
N TRP A 99 2.38 3.75 11.35
CA TRP A 99 3.40 4.73 11.69
C TRP A 99 2.86 5.70 12.73
N SER A 100 3.14 5.39 13.99
CA SER A 100 2.55 6.10 15.14
C SER A 100 2.94 7.56 15.28
N HIS A 101 4.10 7.97 14.74
CA HIS A 101 4.55 9.37 14.80
C HIS A 101 3.70 10.28 13.89
N GLU A 102 3.37 9.79 12.70
CA GLU A 102 2.59 10.54 11.69
C GLU A 102 1.09 10.22 11.75
N GLY A 103 0.69 9.21 12.53
CA GLY A 103 -0.69 8.75 12.57
C GLY A 103 -1.14 8.13 11.26
N VAL A 104 -0.23 7.50 10.51
CA VAL A 104 -0.52 6.95 9.17
C VAL A 104 -0.63 5.43 9.25
N VAL A 105 -1.66 4.87 8.63
CA VAL A 105 -1.74 3.45 8.33
C VAL A 105 -1.36 3.23 6.88
N MET A 106 -0.62 2.15 6.60
CA MET A 106 -0.18 1.85 5.25
C MET A 106 -0.30 0.39 4.95
N PHE A 107 -0.85 0.06 3.78
CA PHE A 107 -0.64 -1.23 3.16
C PHE A 107 0.76 -1.24 2.55
N ARG A 108 1.52 -2.31 2.76
CA ARG A 108 2.85 -2.51 2.21
C ARG A 108 2.97 -3.87 1.54
N HIS A 109 3.66 -3.90 0.42
CA HIS A 109 4.06 -5.13 -0.24
C HIS A 109 5.48 -5.00 -0.81
N THR A 110 6.12 -6.13 -1.06
CA THR A 110 7.43 -6.18 -1.70
C THR A 110 7.42 -7.29 -2.73
N LEU A 111 7.67 -6.93 -3.98
CA LEU A 111 7.88 -7.86 -5.07
C LEU A 111 9.38 -8.14 -5.16
N PRO A 112 9.84 -9.37 -4.84
CA PRO A 112 11.24 -9.75 -5.02
C PRO A 112 11.55 -9.77 -6.52
N MET A 113 12.60 -9.06 -6.93
CA MET A 113 12.97 -8.98 -8.34
C MET A 113 13.98 -10.06 -8.75
N LEU A 114 14.68 -10.73 -7.83
CA LEU A 114 15.41 -12.01 -8.03
C LEU A 114 16.00 -12.19 -9.45
N ASP A 115 16.91 -11.31 -9.85
CA ASP A 115 17.60 -11.30 -11.16
C ASP A 115 16.74 -10.94 -12.39
N ARG A 116 15.53 -10.42 -12.17
CA ARG A 116 14.63 -9.91 -13.21
C ARG A 116 14.87 -8.42 -13.42
N PRO A 117 14.79 -7.95 -14.68
CA PRO A 117 14.92 -6.53 -14.98
C PRO A 117 13.73 -5.68 -14.52
N GLY A 118 12.59 -6.32 -14.17
CA GLY A 118 11.39 -5.62 -13.72
C GLY A 118 10.22 -6.54 -13.40
N PRO A 119 9.15 -5.98 -12.82
CA PRO A 119 7.90 -6.69 -12.57
C PRO A 119 7.15 -6.97 -13.89
N GLU A 120 6.35 -8.02 -13.91
CA GLU A 120 5.40 -8.26 -15.01
C GLU A 120 4.17 -7.37 -14.80
N PRO A 121 3.51 -6.86 -15.87
CA PRO A 121 2.32 -6.02 -15.74
C PRO A 121 1.22 -6.67 -14.87
N GLY A 122 1.04 -7.99 -15.01
CA GLY A 122 0.07 -8.75 -14.21
C GLY A 122 0.36 -8.75 -12.71
N GLU A 123 1.64 -8.71 -12.30
CA GLU A 123 2.02 -8.61 -10.89
C GLU A 123 1.69 -7.23 -10.32
N ILE A 124 1.89 -6.17 -11.11
CA ILE A 124 1.56 -4.80 -10.71
C ILE A 124 0.05 -4.63 -10.60
N VAL A 125 -0.72 -5.10 -11.58
CA VAL A 125 -2.19 -5.06 -11.54
C VAL A 125 -2.71 -5.84 -10.32
N ALA A 126 -2.24 -7.08 -10.10
CA ALA A 126 -2.64 -7.86 -8.93
C ALA A 126 -2.30 -7.15 -7.61
N LEU A 127 -1.14 -6.51 -7.53
CA LEU A 127 -0.70 -5.77 -6.35
C LEU A 127 -1.59 -4.55 -6.07
N ILE A 128 -1.81 -3.68 -7.06
CA ILE A 128 -2.60 -2.46 -6.84
C ILE A 128 -4.06 -2.79 -6.52
N THR A 129 -4.64 -3.83 -7.15
CA THR A 129 -5.97 -4.34 -6.82
C THR A 129 -6.03 -4.85 -5.38
N ALA A 130 -5.07 -5.69 -4.97
CA ALA A 130 -5.06 -6.20 -3.60
C ALA A 130 -4.90 -5.08 -2.56
N ALA A 131 -4.10 -4.05 -2.87
CA ALA A 131 -3.90 -2.92 -1.99
C ALA A 131 -5.15 -2.05 -1.84
N THR A 132 -5.82 -1.70 -2.94
CA THR A 132 -7.07 -0.91 -2.87
C THR A 132 -8.19 -1.68 -2.21
N GLU A 133 -8.37 -2.96 -2.54
CA GLU A 133 -9.37 -3.80 -1.86
C GLU A 133 -9.08 -3.91 -0.36
N ALA A 134 -7.82 -4.05 0.04
CA ALA A 134 -7.43 -4.08 1.45
C ALA A 134 -7.76 -2.76 2.15
N VAL A 135 -7.40 -1.61 1.55
CA VAL A 135 -7.68 -0.29 2.11
C VAL A 135 -9.19 -0.06 2.19
N ASP A 136 -9.94 -0.32 1.13
CA ASP A 136 -11.38 -0.13 1.10
C ASP A 136 -12.11 -0.96 2.15
N ARG A 137 -11.64 -2.19 2.36
CA ARG A 137 -12.23 -3.12 3.32
C ARG A 137 -11.88 -2.80 4.77
N PHE A 138 -10.65 -2.37 5.05
CA PHE A 138 -10.14 -2.32 6.43
C PHE A 138 -9.85 -0.93 6.97
N LEU A 139 -9.72 0.11 6.14
CA LEU A 139 -9.60 1.50 6.62
C LEU A 139 -10.72 1.90 7.60
N PRO A 140 -11.99 1.47 7.41
CA PRO A 140 -13.06 1.73 8.39
C PRO A 140 -12.80 1.13 9.77
N ALA A 141 -12.17 -0.05 9.86
CA ALA A 141 -11.85 -0.68 11.14
C ALA A 141 -10.84 0.18 11.93
N PHE A 142 -9.82 0.72 11.26
CA PHE A 142 -8.88 1.66 11.88
C PHE A 142 -9.61 2.91 12.38
N ASN A 143 -10.52 3.47 11.57
CA ASN A 143 -11.33 4.61 11.97
C ASN A 143 -12.24 4.29 13.17
N PHE A 144 -12.83 3.09 13.27
CA PHE A 144 -13.64 2.72 14.42
C PHE A 144 -12.84 2.60 15.73
N VAL A 145 -11.63 2.04 15.67
CA VAL A 145 -10.75 1.98 16.85
C VAL A 145 -10.39 3.39 17.32
N VAL A 146 -10.06 4.25 16.35
CA VAL A 146 -9.45 5.55 16.60
C VAL A 146 -10.48 6.63 16.95
N TRP A 147 -11.64 6.64 16.30
CA TRP A 147 -12.69 7.65 16.49
C TRP A 147 -13.85 7.18 17.36
N ALA A 148 -14.26 5.92 17.20
CA ALA A 148 -15.42 5.37 17.92
C ALA A 148 -15.03 4.59 19.17
N GLY A 149 -13.73 4.41 19.44
CA GLY A 149 -13.24 3.70 20.62
C GLY A 149 -13.63 2.22 20.65
N LYS A 150 -13.89 1.58 19.50
CA LYS A 150 -14.17 0.14 19.45
C LYS A 150 -12.95 -0.71 19.85
N SER A 151 -13.18 -1.94 20.28
CA SER A 151 -12.12 -2.95 20.34
C SER A 151 -11.66 -3.31 18.91
N ALA A 152 -10.47 -3.88 18.77
CA ALA A 152 -9.97 -4.37 17.49
C ALA A 152 -10.93 -5.40 16.87
N GLU A 153 -11.46 -6.31 17.69
CA GLU A 153 -12.40 -7.35 17.28
C GLU A 153 -13.71 -6.74 16.76
N ASP A 154 -14.33 -5.85 17.55
CA ASP A 154 -15.60 -5.18 17.16
C ASP A 154 -15.40 -4.28 15.93
N ALA A 155 -14.21 -3.71 15.76
CA ALA A 155 -13.89 -2.86 14.62
C ALA A 155 -13.76 -3.66 13.31
N VAL A 156 -13.08 -4.82 13.34
CA VAL A 156 -12.99 -5.72 12.18
C VAL A 156 -14.38 -6.25 11.84
N GLU A 157 -15.14 -6.71 12.83
CA GLU A 157 -16.49 -7.21 12.58
C GLU A 157 -17.36 -6.15 11.92
N ALA A 158 -17.36 -4.92 12.46
CA ALA A 158 -18.13 -3.83 11.90
C ALA A 158 -17.71 -3.44 10.47
N SER A 159 -16.43 -3.49 10.14
CA SER A 159 -15.97 -3.14 8.78
C SER A 159 -16.38 -4.18 7.72
N LEU A 160 -16.65 -5.42 8.13
CA LEU A 160 -17.10 -6.48 7.23
C LEU A 160 -18.60 -6.40 6.90
N PHE A 161 -19.41 -5.80 7.79
CA PHE A 161 -20.84 -5.63 7.56
C PHE A 161 -21.18 -4.45 6.62
N ASP A 162 -20.42 -3.35 6.70
CA ASP A 162 -20.63 -2.16 5.85
C ASP A 162 -20.16 -2.34 4.38
N THR A 163 -19.44 -3.43 4.08
CA THR A 163 -19.09 -3.80 2.70
C THR A 163 -20.18 -4.58 1.96
N CYS A 164 -21.27 -4.97 2.64
CA CYS A 164 -22.45 -5.58 2.00
C CYS A 164 -23.64 -4.63 1.81
N GLY A 165 -23.49 -3.36 2.20
CA GLY A 165 -24.53 -2.33 2.08
C GLY A 165 -24.23 -1.36 0.94
N GLU A 166 -24.54 -1.76 -0.29
CA GLU A 166 -25.00 -0.79 -1.30
C GLU A 166 -26.50 -1.02 -1.43
N ALA A 167 -27.28 -0.03 -1.02
CA ALA A 167 -28.72 0.04 -1.23
C ALA A 167 -29.02 0.91 -2.45
#